data_AF-A0A699ZGD6-F1
#
_entry.id   AF-A0A699ZGD6-F1
#
_cell.length_a   1.000
_cell.length_b   1.000
_cell.length_c   1.000
_cell.angle_alpha   90.00
_cell.angle_beta   90.00
_cell.angle_gamma   90.00
#
_symmetry.space_group_name_H-M   'P 1'
#
loop_
_entity.id
_entity.type
_entity.pdbx_description
1 polymer ?
#
loop_
_entity_poly.entity_id
_entity_poly.type
_entity_poly.pdbx_seq_one_letter_code
_entity_poly.pdbx_strand_id
1 'polypeptide(L)' 'MLALQRLQLYGGPCLGDDEAAQLAVNCTALVSLQLQRCQALTATGVCSIIRHCPQLVELDVCGCPLVLEELVVSKAA' A
#
# COMPACT_ATOMS: atom_id res chain seq x y z
N MET A 1 -3.95 9.62 15.76
CA MET A 1 -3.82 10.34 14.48
C MET A 1 -2.35 10.70 14.33
N LEU A 2 -1.62 9.94 13.51
CA LEU A 2 -0.20 10.15 13.27
C LEU A 2 -0.05 11.03 12.03
N ALA A 3 0.63 12.16 12.14
CA ALA A 3 0.87 13.09 11.02
C ALA A 3 2.03 12.62 10.13
N LEU A 4 1.98 11.35 9.71
CA LEU A 4 2.99 10.76 8.84
C LEU A 4 2.66 11.10 7.39
N GLN A 5 3.52 11.91 6.76
CA GLN A 5 3.39 12.27 5.35
C GLN A 5 4.18 11.34 4.43
N ARG A 6 5.28 10.78 4.92
CA ARG A 6 6.12 9.86 4.16
C ARG A 6 6.41 8.62 4.99
N LEU A 7 6.13 7.46 4.44
CA LEU A 7 6.39 6.19 5.10
C LEU A 7 7.05 5.23 4.12
N GLN A 8 8.09 4.56 4.58
CA GLN A 8 8.83 3.57 3.80
C GLN A 8 8.97 2.31 4.64
N LEU A 9 8.43 1.20 4.13
CA LEU A 9 8.49 -0.12 4.74
C LEU A 9 9.07 -1.09 3.73
N TYR A 10 10.13 -1.78 4.14
CA TYR A 10 10.85 -2.73 3.31
C TYR A 10 10.77 -4.12 3.94
N GLY A 11 10.23 -5.09 3.21
CA GLY A 11 10.58 -6.50 3.31
C GLY A 11 10.25 -7.21 4.62
N GLY A 12 9.07 -6.98 5.18
CA GLY A 12 8.49 -7.92 6.15
C GLY A 12 7.75 -9.04 5.42
N PRO A 13 8.06 -10.35 5.65
CA PRO A 13 7.30 -11.46 5.07
C PRO A 13 5.82 -11.51 5.52
N CYS A 14 5.43 -10.64 6.45
CA CYS A 14 4.12 -10.57 7.09
C CYS A 14 3.32 -9.31 6.78
N LEU A 15 3.82 -8.40 5.91
CA LEU A 15 3.06 -7.20 5.57
C LEU A 15 2.03 -7.54 4.50
N GLY A 16 0.78 -7.75 4.92
CA GLY A 16 -0.38 -8.07 4.11
C GLY A 16 -1.43 -6.99 4.12
N ASP A 17 -2.64 -7.35 3.68
CA ASP A 17 -3.74 -6.41 3.49
C ASP A 17 -4.28 -5.84 4.81
N ASP A 18 -4.24 -6.62 5.89
CA ASP A 18 -4.69 -6.18 7.22
C ASP A 18 -3.76 -5.10 7.78
N GLU A 19 -2.44 -5.29 7.66
CA GLU A 19 -1.45 -4.29 8.07
C GLU A 19 -1.57 -3.02 7.21
N ALA A 20 -1.76 -3.18 5.90
CA ALA A 20 -2.00 -2.08 4.98
C ALA A 20 -3.27 -1.29 5.35
N ALA A 21 -4.36 -1.97 5.71
CA ALA A 21 -5.60 -1.34 6.15
C ALA A 21 -5.42 -0.59 7.48
N GLN A 22 -4.72 -1.19 8.46
CA GLN A 22 -4.41 -0.50 9.71
C GLN A 22 -3.54 0.73 9.49
N LEU A 23 -2.57 0.65 8.58
CA LEU A 23 -1.76 1.78 8.17
C LEU A 23 -2.61 2.90 7.57
N ALA A 24 -3.49 2.52 6.65
CA ALA A 24 -4.40 3.44 5.95
C ALA A 24 -5.30 4.21 6.92
N VAL A 25 -5.83 3.53 7.94
CA VAL A 25 -6.72 4.13 8.96
C VAL A 25 -5.95 5.04 9.93
N ASN A 26 -4.71 4.67 10.28
CA ASN A 26 -3.91 5.41 11.24
C ASN A 26 -3.15 6.61 10.64
N CYS A 27 -2.83 6.54 9.34
CA CYS A 27 -1.95 7.46 8.62
C CYS A 27 -2.68 8.11 7.43
N THR A 28 -3.83 8.73 7.67
CA THR A 28 -4.68 9.33 6.62
C THR A 28 -4.06 10.55 5.91
N ALA A 29 -3.01 11.14 6.48
CA ALA A 29 -2.27 12.28 5.92
C ALA A 29 -1.03 11.87 5.10
N LEU A 30 -0.94 10.58 4.70
CA LEU A 30 0.15 10.09 3.86
C LEU A 30 0.13 10.75 2.48
N VAL A 31 1.31 11.19 2.06
CA VAL A 31 1.60 11.79 0.74
C VAL A 31 2.48 10.87 -0.11
N SER A 32 3.42 10.17 0.52
CA SER A 32 4.30 9.20 -0.15
C SER A 32 4.40 7.92 0.67
N LEU A 33 4.14 6.78 0.05
CA LEU A 33 4.20 5.48 0.68
C LEU A 33 5.04 4.52 -0.17
N GLN A 34 6.04 3.90 0.44
CA GLN A 34 6.84 2.85 -0.19
C GLN A 34 6.66 1.55 0.60
N LEU A 35 6.14 0.52 -0.06
CA LEU A 35 5.93 -0.83 0.44
C LEU A 35 6.70 -1.78 -0.47
N GLN A 36 7.97 -2.03 -0.17
CA GLN A 36 8.80 -2.88 -1.02
C GLN A 36 8.91 -4.29 -0.47
N ARG A 37 8.92 -5.29 -1.37
CA ARG A 37 9.12 -6.71 -1.03
C ARG A 37 8.07 -7.27 -0.05
N CYS A 38 6.84 -6.76 -0.07
CA CYS A 38 5.72 -7.28 0.71
C CYS A 38 5.08 -8.46 -0.04
N GLN A 39 5.33 -9.69 0.41
CA GLN A 39 4.87 -10.90 -0.28
C GLN A 39 3.40 -11.25 -0.04
N ALA A 40 2.81 -10.75 1.06
CA ALA A 40 1.41 -10.99 1.43
C ALA A 40 0.47 -9.83 1.04
N LEU A 41 1.01 -8.72 0.52
CA LEU A 41 0.24 -7.55 0.13
C LEU A 41 -0.40 -7.77 -1.25
N THR A 42 -1.71 -7.53 -1.37
CA THR A 42 -2.47 -7.65 -2.62
C THR A 42 -2.98 -6.29 -3.10
N ALA A 43 -3.66 -6.23 -4.26
CA ALA A 43 -4.26 -4.98 -4.70
C ALA A 43 -5.40 -4.53 -3.78
N THR A 44 -6.01 -5.44 -3.00
CA THR A 44 -7.05 -5.10 -2.01
C THR A 44 -6.48 -4.24 -0.87
N GLY A 45 -5.32 -4.61 -0.33
CA GLY A 45 -4.63 -3.80 0.68
C GLY A 45 -4.22 -2.42 0.13
N VAL A 46 -3.70 -2.39 -1.09
CA VAL A 46 -3.35 -1.14 -1.79
C VAL A 46 -4.58 -0.25 -2.01
N CYS A 47 -5.69 -0.81 -2.48
CA CYS A 47 -6.95 -0.06 -2.65
C CYS A 47 -7.45 0.52 -1.33
N SER A 48 -7.28 -0.23 -0.22
CA SER A 48 -7.65 0.23 1.12
C SER A 48 -6.81 1.44 1.54
N ILE A 49 -5.51 1.45 1.23
CA ILE A 49 -4.62 2.60 1.43
C ILE A 49 -5.10 3.82 0.66
N ILE A 50 -5.30 3.67 -0.65
CA ILE A 50 -5.73 4.78 -1.54
C ILE A 50 -7.06 5.38 -1.06
N ARG A 51 -7.98 4.54 -0.59
CA ARG A 51 -9.29 5.01 -0.08
C ARG A 51 -9.20 5.84 1.20
N HIS A 52 -8.29 5.52 2.12
CA HIS A 52 -8.18 6.24 3.40
C HIS A 52 -7.10 7.33 3.41
N CYS A 53 -6.21 7.36 2.42
CA CYS A 53 -5.14 8.35 2.27
C CYS A 53 -5.40 9.23 1.03
N PRO A 54 -6.36 10.18 1.07
CA PRO A 54 -6.72 11.00 -0.09
C PRO A 54 -5.62 11.97 -0.54
N GLN A 55 -4.59 12.18 0.29
CA GLN A 55 -3.44 13.03 -0.03
C GLN A 55 -2.26 12.25 -0.64
N LEU A 56 -2.42 10.94 -0.86
CA LEU A 56 -1.35 10.09 -1.39
C LEU A 56 -1.08 10.44 -2.86
N VAL A 57 0.15 10.88 -3.12
CA VAL A 57 0.64 11.26 -4.46
C VAL A 57 1.61 10.21 -5.00
N GLU A 58 2.39 9.60 -4.12
CA GLU A 58 3.40 8.61 -4.48
C GLU A 58 3.13 7.28 -3.79
N LEU A 59 3.05 6.20 -4.56
CA LEU A 59 2.96 4.84 -4.06
C LEU A 59 3.97 3.96 -4.81
N ASP A 60 4.91 3.38 -4.07
CA ASP A 60 5.84 2.38 -4.58
C ASP A 60 5.53 1.02 -3.94
N VAL A 61 5.25 0.02 -4.78
CA VAL A 61 4.97 -1.38 -4.38
C VAL A 61 5.96 -2.35 -5.01
N CYS A 62 7.20 -1.91 -5.26
CA CYS A 62 8.20 -2.72 -5.97
C CYS A 62 8.53 -4.02 -5.23
N GLY A 63 8.51 -5.14 -5.96
CA GLY A 63 8.76 -6.46 -5.39
C GLY A 63 7.58 -7.05 -4.60
N CYS A 64 6.37 -6.52 -4.77
CA CYS A 64 5.12 -7.10 -4.26
C CYS A 64 4.42 -7.88 -5.39
N PRO A 65 4.65 -9.20 -5.53
CA PRO A 65 4.21 -9.97 -6.69
C PRO A 65 2.68 -10.05 -6.82
N LEU A 66 1.96 -10.20 -5.69
CA LEU A 66 0.50 -10.33 -5.69
C LEU A 66 -0.21 -9.03 -6.10
N VAL A 67 0.35 -7.87 -5.71
CA VAL A 67 -0.17 -6.56 -6.16
C VAL A 67 -0.06 -6.42 -7.67
N LEU A 68 1.09 -6.78 -8.23
CA LEU A 68 1.34 -6.68 -9.67
C LEU A 68 0.41 -7.61 -10.45
N GLU A 69 0.29 -8.88 -10.07
CA GLU A 69 -0.59 -9.85 -10.75
C GLU A 69 -2.04 -9.36 -10.85
N GLU A 70 -2.57 -8.75 -9.80
CA GLU A 70 -3.96 -8.29 -9.77
C GLU A 70 -4.16 -6.95 -10.53
N LEU A 71 -3.14 -6.07 -10.54
CA LEU A 71 -3.14 -4.84 -11.33
C LEU A 71 -3.05 -5.08 -12.83
N VAL A 72 -2.36 -6.13 -13.30
CA VAL A 72 -2.30 -6.43 -14.75
C VAL A 72 -3.66 -6.86 -15.28
N VAL A 73 -4.49 -7.53 -14.48
CA VAL A 73 -5.84 -7.93 -14.90
C VAL A 73 -6.77 -6.72 -15.00
N SER A 74 -6.56 -5.70 -14.16
CA SER A 74 -7.41 -4.51 -14.09
C SER A 74 -7.05 -3.39 -15.09
N LYS A 75 -5.96 -3.53 -15.86
CA LYS A 75 -5.60 -2.61 -16.97
C LYS A 75 -6.15 -3.04 -18.35
N ALA A 76 -7.08 -3.99 -18.38
CA ALA A 76 -7.76 -4.45 -19.59
C ALA A 76 -9.28 -4.23 -19.50
N ALA A 77 -9.70 -2.96 -19.52
CA ALA A 77 -11.06 -2.53 -19.87
C ALA A 77 -11.06 -1.07 -20.31
#